data_AF-A0A2S9GK81-F1
#
_entry.id   AF-A0A2S9GK81-F1
#
_cell.length_a   1.000
_cell.length_b   1.000
_cell.length_c   1.000
_cell.angle_alpha   90.00
_cell.angle_beta   90.00
_cell.angle_gamma   90.00
#
_symmetry.space_group_name_H-M   'P 1'
#
loop_
_entity.id
_entity.type
_entity.pdbx_description
1 polymer ?
#
loop_
_entity_poly.entity_id
_entity_poly.type
_entity_poly.pdbx_seq_one_letter_code
_entity_poly.pdbx_strand_id
1 'polypeptide(L)'
;VPIGVNIGKTKATPPELAPDDYAESARLLGPLAAYLVVNVSSPNTPGLRDLQSVESLRPILTAVLAETSTPVLVKIAPDLADR
;
A
#
# COMPACT_ATOMS: atom_id res chain seq x y z
N VAL A 1 -2.71 17.50 16.22
CA VAL A 1 -2.55 16.02 16.32
C VAL A 1 -2.15 15.50 14.95
N PRO A 2 -1.18 14.56 14.81
CA PRO A 2 -0.82 13.98 13.50
C PRO A 2 -1.97 13.19 12.90
N ILE A 3 -2.18 13.29 11.58
CA ILE A 3 -3.20 12.54 10.84
C ILE A 3 -2.51 11.64 9.82
N GLY A 4 -2.72 10.33 9.94
CA GLY A 4 -2.23 9.35 8.97
C GLY A 4 -3.27 8.99 7.92
N VAL A 5 -2.82 8.61 6.73
CA VAL A 5 -3.70 8.15 5.64
C VAL A 5 -3.37 6.70 5.30
N ASN A 6 -4.38 5.83 5.35
CA ASN A 6 -4.27 4.44 4.95
C ASN A 6 -4.74 4.29 3.50
N ILE A 7 -3.84 3.88 2.62
CA ILE A 7 -4.09 3.68 1.19
C ILE A 7 -4.10 2.20 0.86
N GLY A 8 -4.92 1.80 -0.11
CA GLY A 8 -5.12 0.41 -0.51
C GLY A 8 -5.43 0.33 -2.00
N LYS A 9 -5.17 -0.83 -2.62
CA LYS A 9 -5.51 -1.06 -4.03
C LYS A 9 -7.02 -0.91 -4.24
N THR A 10 -7.40 -0.09 -5.21
CA THR A 10 -8.76 0.04 -5.71
C THR A 10 -9.29 -1.33 -6.15
N LYS A 11 -10.57 -1.63 -5.88
CA LYS A 11 -11.15 -2.97 -6.13
C LYS A 11 -11.07 -3.38 -7.60
N ALA A 12 -11.27 -2.43 -8.51
CA ALA A 12 -11.27 -2.67 -9.96
C ALA A 12 -9.87 -2.79 -10.57
N THR A 13 -8.82 -2.34 -9.87
CA THR A 13 -7.44 -2.38 -10.36
C THR A 13 -6.94 -3.83 -10.39
N PRO A 14 -6.41 -4.33 -11.51
CA PRO A 14 -5.72 -5.62 -11.56
C PRO A 14 -4.50 -5.66 -10.62
N PRO A 15 -4.13 -6.82 -10.04
CA PRO A 15 -2.96 -6.92 -9.16
C PRO A 15 -1.65 -6.39 -9.77
N GLU A 16 -1.44 -6.60 -11.07
CA GLU A 16 -0.28 -6.15 -11.83
C GLU A 16 -0.18 -4.62 -11.93
N LEU A 17 -1.30 -3.90 -11.80
CA LEU A 17 -1.35 -2.44 -11.77
C LEU A 17 -1.41 -1.87 -10.34
N ALA A 18 -1.29 -2.72 -9.31
CA ALA A 18 -1.30 -2.27 -7.93
C ALA A 18 -0.21 -1.21 -7.64
N PRO A 19 1.06 -1.34 -8.10
CA PRO A 19 2.08 -0.33 -7.83
C PRO A 19 1.66 1.09 -8.26
N ASP A 20 1.10 1.22 -9.47
CA ASP A 20 0.67 2.53 -10.01
C ASP A 20 -0.51 3.11 -9.24
N ASP A 21 -1.46 2.27 -8.83
CA ASP A 21 -2.64 2.67 -8.06
C ASP A 21 -2.29 3.13 -6.63
N TYR A 22 -1.31 2.47 -6.00
CA TYR A 22 -0.74 2.94 -4.73
C TYR A 22 0.06 4.23 -4.89
N ALA A 23 0.87 4.34 -5.96
CA ALA A 23 1.66 5.53 -6.26
C ALA A 23 0.77 6.75 -6.50
N GLU A 24 -0.33 6.59 -7.25
CA GLU A 24 -1.34 7.63 -7.45
C GLU A 24 -1.90 8.15 -6.11
N SER A 25 -2.29 7.24 -5.23
CA SER A 25 -2.79 7.59 -3.90
C SER A 25 -1.71 8.30 -3.05
N ALA A 26 -0.46 7.87 -3.13
CA ALA A 26 0.66 8.49 -2.43
C ALA A 26 0.96 9.90 -2.96
N ARG A 27 0.93 10.10 -4.28
CA ARG A 27 1.12 11.41 -4.91
C ARG A 27 0.06 12.40 -4.50
N LEU A 28 -1.20 11.97 -4.46
CA LEU A 28 -2.34 12.82 -4.11
C LEU A 28 -2.41 13.13 -2.61
N LEU A 29 -2.15 12.15 -1.75
CA LEU A 29 -2.44 12.24 -0.31
C LEU A 29 -1.18 12.46 0.53
N GLY A 30 0.00 12.10 0.03
CA GLY A 30 1.29 12.25 0.71
C GLY A 30 1.56 13.65 1.24
N PRO A 31 1.36 14.73 0.44
CA PRO A 31 1.58 16.11 0.91
C PRO A 31 0.66 16.57 2.06
N LEU A 32 -0.42 15.84 2.32
CA LEU A 32 -1.43 16.18 3.34
C LEU A 32 -1.33 15.29 4.59
N ALA A 33 -0.58 14.20 4.53
CA ALA A 33 -0.52 13.19 5.58
C ALA A 33 0.73 13.36 6.46
N ALA A 34 0.58 13.16 7.77
CA ALA A 34 1.73 13.03 8.68
C ALA A 34 2.50 11.72 8.47
N TYR A 35 1.80 10.68 8.00
CA TYR A 35 2.37 9.41 7.54
C TYR A 35 1.37 8.71 6.61
N LEU A 36 1.88 7.88 5.70
CA LEU A 36 1.09 6.98 4.86
C LEU A 36 1.19 5.54 5.37
N VAL A 37 0.13 4.76 5.14
CA VAL A 37 0.13 3.33 5.38
C VAL A 37 -0.28 2.60 4.10
N VAL A 38 0.60 1.77 3.56
CA VAL A 38 0.30 0.83 2.47
C VAL A 38 -0.40 -0.38 3.07
N ASN A 39 -1.67 -0.57 2.71
CA ASN A 39 -2.51 -1.64 3.27
C ASN A 39 -2.69 -2.81 2.31
N VAL A 40 -1.95 -3.88 2.57
CA VAL A 40 -2.01 -5.16 1.86
C VAL A 40 -2.73 -6.25 2.68
N SER A 41 -3.44 -5.88 3.74
CA SER A 41 -3.96 -6.82 4.76
C SER A 41 -5.46 -7.09 4.74
N SER A 42 -6.25 -6.26 4.03
CA SER A 42 -7.72 -6.33 4.07
C SER A 42 -8.24 -7.67 3.53
N PRO A 43 -9.10 -8.40 4.27
CA PRO A 43 -9.72 -9.62 3.78
C PRO A 43 -10.85 -9.37 2.79
N ASN A 44 -11.35 -8.14 2.71
CA ASN A 44 -12.56 -7.80 1.94
C ASN A 44 -12.26 -7.45 0.47
N THR A 45 -10.98 -7.29 0.10
CA THR A 45 -10.56 -7.02 -1.27
C THR A 45 -9.94 -8.30 -1.84
N PRO A 46 -10.59 -8.97 -2.81
CA PRO A 46 -10.07 -10.20 -3.41
C PRO A 46 -8.64 -10.02 -3.93
N GLY A 47 -7.77 -11.00 -3.63
CA GLY A 47 -6.36 -11.02 -4.05
C GLY A 47 -5.45 -9.99 -3.37
N LEU A 48 -5.96 -9.14 -2.47
CA LEU A 48 -5.12 -8.10 -1.85
C LEU A 48 -4.04 -8.68 -0.94
N ARG A 49 -4.37 -9.74 -0.20
CA ARG A 49 -3.43 -10.39 0.72
C ARG A 49 -2.28 -11.09 0.02
N ASP A 50 -2.43 -11.42 -1.27
CA ASP A 50 -1.36 -11.98 -2.09
C ASP A 50 -0.24 -10.95 -2.34
N LEU A 51 -0.57 -9.66 -2.26
CA LEU A 51 0.40 -8.55 -2.37
C LEU A 51 1.30 -8.41 -1.13
N GLN A 52 1.13 -9.25 -0.10
CA GLN A 52 1.99 -9.26 1.09
C GLN A 52 3.30 -10.02 0.87
N SER A 53 3.40 -10.84 -0.18
CA SER A 53 4.65 -11.49 -0.56
C SER A 53 5.73 -10.44 -0.83
N VAL A 54 7.00 -10.76 -0.56
CA VAL A 54 8.10 -9.82 -0.78
C VAL A 54 8.19 -9.43 -2.25
N GLU A 55 7.94 -10.37 -3.14
CA GLU A 55 7.96 -10.23 -4.59
C GLU A 55 6.94 -9.21 -5.08
N SER A 56 5.71 -9.25 -4.54
CA SER A 56 4.64 -8.31 -4.91
C SER A 56 4.73 -6.98 -4.15
N LEU A 57 5.14 -6.99 -2.88
CA LEU A 57 5.20 -5.79 -2.05
C LEU A 57 6.33 -4.85 -2.45
N ARG A 58 7.48 -5.40 -2.87
CA ARG A 58 8.65 -4.61 -3.27
C ARG A 58 8.33 -3.57 -4.36
N PRO A 59 7.75 -3.91 -5.53
CA PRO A 59 7.44 -2.91 -6.55
C PRO A 59 6.42 -1.87 -6.08
N ILE A 60 5.45 -2.26 -5.23
CA ILE A 60 4.49 -1.33 -4.64
C ILE A 60 5.21 -0.28 -3.78
N LEU A 61 6.08 -0.71 -2.87
CA LEU A 61 6.83 0.22 -2.00
C LEU A 61 7.80 1.08 -2.80
N THR A 62 8.47 0.54 -3.81
CA THR A 62 9.33 1.32 -4.71
C THR A 62 8.55 2.44 -5.39
N ALA A 63 7.36 2.15 -5.92
CA ALA A 63 6.52 3.15 -6.58
C ALA A 63 6.00 4.22 -5.60
N VAL A 64 5.51 3.80 -4.41
CA VAL A 64 5.03 4.73 -3.37
C VAL A 64 6.14 5.66 -2.89
N LEU A 65 7.32 5.12 -2.60
CA LEU A 65 8.46 5.91 -2.09
C LEU A 65 9.03 6.88 -3.14
N ALA A 66 8.80 6.63 -4.43
CA ALA A 66 9.17 7.57 -5.49
C ALA A 66 8.26 8.81 -5.52
N GLU A 67 7.01 8.69 -5.08
CA GLU A 67 6.00 9.76 -5.11
C GLU A 67 5.97 10.62 -3.85
N THR A 68 6.63 10.21 -2.76
CA THR A 68 6.51 10.92 -1.48
C THR A 68 7.74 10.80 -0.58
N SER A 69 8.02 11.88 0.16
CA SER A 69 8.97 11.88 1.28
C SER A 69 8.28 11.72 2.65
N THR A 70 6.95 11.63 2.67
CA THR A 70 6.15 11.37 3.88
C THR A 70 6.47 9.97 4.43
N PRO A 71 6.62 9.77 5.75
CA PRO A 71 6.90 8.46 6.32
C PRO A 71 5.89 7.40 5.86
N VAL A 72 6.39 6.28 5.34
CA VAL A 72 5.56 5.17 4.83
C VAL A 72 5.67 3.96 5.76
N LEU A 73 4.53 3.44 6.18
CA LEU A 73 4.40 2.21 6.95
C LEU A 73 3.67 1.15 6.11
N VAL A 74 3.83 -0.12 6.48
CA VAL A 74 3.07 -1.23 5.87
C VAL A 74 2.14 -1.83 6.91
N LYS A 75 0.88 -2.06 6.52
CA LYS A 75 -0.09 -2.81 7.33
C LYS A 75 -0.21 -4.23 6.79
N ILE A 76 0.29 -5.18 7.58
CA ILE A 76 0.27 -6.62 7.31
C ILE A 76 -0.90 -7.31 8.03
N ALA A 77 -1.31 -8.46 7.50
CA ALA A 77 -2.30 -9.32 8.11
C ALA A 77 -1.65 -10.16 9.23
N PRO A 78 -2.40 -10.54 10.28
CA PRO A 78 -1.87 -11.32 11.40
C PRO A 78 -1.55 -12.78 11.03
N ASP A 79 -2.07 -13.25 9.89
CA ASP A 79 -2.02 -14.63 9.41
C ASP A 79 -0.91 -14.87 8.36
N LEU A 80 0.16 -14.08 8.37
CA LEU A 80 1.41 -14.41 7.68
C LEU A 80 2.07 -15.60 8.40
N ALA A 81 1.67 -16.82 8.07
CA ALA A 81 2.46 -18.00 8.39
C ALA A 81 3.70 -18.04 7.49
N ASP A 82 4.87 -18.32 8.06
CA ASP A 82 6.21 -18.33 7.44
C ASP A 82 6.23 -18.98 6.05
N ARG A 83 6.01 -18.19 5.00
CA ARG A 83 6.17 -18.60 3.61
C ARG A 83 7.12 -17.64 2.91
#